data_AF-A0AA86MEY2-F1
#
_entry.id   AF-A0AA86MEY2-F1
#
_cell.length_a   1.000
_cell.length_b   1.000
_cell.length_c   1.000
_cell.angle_alpha   90.00
_cell.angle_beta   90.00
_cell.angle_gamma   90.00
#
_symmetry.space_group_name_H-M   'P 1'
#
loop_
_entity.id
_entity.type
_entity.pdbx_description
1 polymer ?
#
loop_
_entity_poly.entity_id
_entity_poly.type
_entity_poly.pdbx_seq_one_letter_code
_entity_poly.pdbx_strand_id
1 'polypeptide(L)'
;MNWFEQLTGFKESSFEETQSLLRFEGDTVFCPSSGKRYELGRFEMASLADLRQRVQNLGAASAESGVSTQISVVHADAYQLHTQAQAKGAVIQAASQFNLLEMTSPHVTPEDGVTRYQHDYTQGPACAMAAGPATLFRYYGILVDGRKGQTSTRQVNTLADLIKALGIAGIQMRNGYAMISSEVLRALNQKLQMVNAARREQLKALLKVGVHWNTQVTAKGAARDQKVTQVFCSALPIAYNQERSTELWAPFAQLVLEACYEATLCVGVLNARETGNPHVFLTRVGGGVFGNPAAWIDHAIDLAVERTNLNGLHVVHVQR
;
A
#
# COMPACT_ATOMS: atom_id res chain seq x y z
N MET A 1 15.15 -20.84 -11.52
CA MET A 1 14.70 -20.48 -10.16
C MET A 1 13.69 -19.35 -10.29
N ASN A 2 12.55 -19.48 -9.60
CA ASN A 2 11.55 -18.41 -9.51
C ASN A 2 12.07 -17.25 -8.64
N TRP A 3 11.34 -16.13 -8.56
CA TRP A 3 11.79 -14.95 -7.81
C TRP A 3 12.01 -15.23 -6.31
N PHE A 4 11.12 -16.03 -5.70
CA PHE A 4 11.20 -16.41 -4.29
C PHE A 4 12.45 -17.24 -4.01
N GLU A 5 12.69 -18.29 -4.79
CA GLU A 5 13.86 -19.18 -4.65
C GLU A 5 15.17 -18.43 -4.89
N GLN A 6 15.20 -17.45 -5.80
CA GLN A 6 16.37 -16.57 -5.98
C GLN A 6 16.63 -15.73 -4.72
N LEU A 7 15.58 -15.23 -4.08
CA LEU A 7 15.65 -14.42 -2.86
C LEU A 7 16.05 -15.27 -1.64
N THR A 8 15.39 -16.40 -1.41
CA THR A 8 15.49 -17.17 -0.16
C THR A 8 16.48 -18.34 -0.24
N GLY A 9 16.74 -18.85 -1.44
CA GLY A 9 17.56 -20.05 -1.67
C GLY A 9 16.84 -21.38 -1.47
N PHE A 10 15.52 -21.38 -1.32
CA PHE A 10 14.72 -22.59 -1.24
C PHE A 10 13.40 -22.42 -1.98
N LYS A 11 12.77 -23.53 -2.36
CA LYS A 11 11.46 -23.51 -3.02
C LYS A 11 10.38 -23.29 -1.97
N GLU A 12 9.46 -22.38 -2.27
CA GLU A 12 8.27 -22.20 -1.44
C GLU A 12 7.44 -23.49 -1.41
N SER A 13 7.01 -23.89 -0.22
CA SER A 13 6.25 -25.11 0.03
C SER A 13 4.98 -24.79 0.83
N SER A 14 4.64 -25.54 1.87
CA SER A 14 3.53 -25.18 2.76
C SER A 14 3.81 -23.87 3.49
N PHE A 15 2.75 -23.21 3.95
CA PHE A 15 2.86 -21.96 4.67
C PHE A 15 3.73 -22.10 5.93
N GLU A 16 3.49 -23.14 6.73
CA GLU A 16 4.20 -23.39 7.98
C GLU A 16 5.67 -23.73 7.75
N GLU A 17 5.97 -24.58 6.76
CA GLU A 17 7.34 -24.95 6.43
C GLU A 17 8.10 -23.72 5.91
N THR A 18 7.52 -22.99 4.97
CA THR A 18 8.08 -21.75 4.43
C THR A 18 8.34 -20.72 5.53
N GLN A 19 7.37 -20.49 6.43
CA GLN A 19 7.52 -19.56 7.55
C GLN A 19 8.64 -20.02 8.50
N SER A 20 8.78 -21.31 8.77
CA SER A 20 9.81 -21.86 9.67
C SER A 20 11.24 -21.69 9.13
N LEU A 21 11.37 -21.59 7.80
CA LEU A 21 12.64 -21.39 7.10
C LEU A 21 13.03 -19.91 6.99
N LEU A 22 12.19 -18.98 7.46
CA LEU A 22 12.46 -17.54 7.46
C LEU A 22 12.68 -17.04 8.88
N ARG A 23 13.75 -16.25 9.09
CA ARG A 23 14.01 -15.59 10.37
C ARG A 23 13.86 -14.08 10.23
N PHE A 24 12.95 -13.51 11.02
CA PHE A 24 12.72 -12.08 11.12
C PHE A 24 13.37 -11.58 12.42
N GLU A 25 14.50 -10.88 12.28
CA GLU A 25 15.39 -10.47 13.37
C GLU A 25 15.49 -8.94 13.39
N GLY A 26 14.62 -8.28 14.17
CA GLY A 26 14.56 -6.82 14.19
C GLY A 26 14.22 -6.23 12.82
N ASP A 27 15.18 -5.54 12.22
CA ASP A 27 15.11 -4.91 10.90
C ASP A 27 15.75 -5.75 9.79
N THR A 28 15.97 -7.05 10.02
CA THR A 28 16.61 -7.95 9.06
C THR A 28 15.74 -9.19 8.78
N VAL A 29 15.68 -9.59 7.51
CA VAL A 29 15.23 -10.94 7.11
C VAL A 29 16.46 -11.80 6.84
N PHE A 30 16.58 -12.92 7.54
CA PHE A 30 17.61 -13.93 7.31
C PHE A 30 16.99 -15.19 6.71
N CYS A 31 17.59 -15.67 5.63
CA CYS A 31 17.23 -16.90 4.94
C CYS A 31 18.34 -17.95 5.18
N PRO A 32 18.22 -18.82 6.20
CA PRO A 32 19.27 -19.77 6.57
C PRO A 32 19.70 -20.68 5.42
N SER A 33 18.76 -21.11 4.57
CA SER A 33 19.05 -22.01 3.45
C SER A 33 20.04 -21.44 2.42
N SER A 34 20.07 -20.11 2.23
CA SER A 34 21.04 -19.44 1.36
C SER A 34 22.16 -18.71 2.11
N GLY A 35 22.04 -18.54 3.43
CA GLY A 35 22.92 -17.66 4.20
C GLY A 35 22.70 -16.17 3.94
N LYS A 36 21.72 -15.78 3.10
CA LYS A 36 21.51 -14.37 2.73
C LYS A 36 20.76 -13.62 3.82
N ARG A 37 21.15 -12.36 4.01
CA ARG A 37 20.52 -11.39 4.91
C ARG A 37 20.10 -10.18 4.11
N TYR A 38 18.91 -9.67 4.40
CA TYR A 38 18.35 -8.50 3.75
C TYR A 38 17.86 -7.49 4.76
N GLU A 39 18.06 -6.22 4.48
CA GLU A 39 17.51 -5.14 5.30
C GLU A 39 15.99 -5.08 5.06
N LEU A 40 15.25 -5.46 6.09
CA LEU A 40 13.79 -5.40 6.11
C LEU A 40 13.31 -3.95 6.19
N GLY A 41 13.97 -3.16 7.03
CA GLY A 41 13.47 -1.84 7.42
C GLY A 41 12.37 -1.94 8.47
N ARG A 42 11.56 -0.88 8.59
CA ARG A 42 10.50 -0.78 9.62
C ARG A 42 9.13 -0.86 8.96
N PHE A 43 8.28 -1.78 9.42
CA PHE A 43 6.89 -1.83 9.03
C PHE A 43 5.97 -1.19 10.07
N GLU A 44 4.96 -0.45 9.62
CA GLU A 44 3.83 -0.04 10.44
C GLU A 44 2.51 0.00 9.65
N MET A 45 1.38 -0.06 10.36
CA MET A 45 0.08 0.31 9.83
C MET A 45 -0.30 1.67 10.41
N ALA A 46 -0.34 2.69 9.57
CA ALA A 46 -0.62 4.06 10.00
C ALA A 46 -1.98 4.50 9.49
N SER A 47 -2.79 5.12 10.37
CA SER A 47 -4.01 5.80 9.92
C SER A 47 -3.67 7.14 9.26
N LEU A 48 -4.54 7.62 8.39
CA LEU A 48 -4.41 8.97 7.83
C LEU A 48 -4.38 10.04 8.94
N ALA A 49 -5.13 9.84 10.04
CA ALA A 49 -5.07 10.70 11.21
C ALA A 49 -3.65 10.79 11.81
N ASP A 50 -3.02 9.62 12.04
CA ASP A 50 -1.68 9.56 12.62
C ASP A 50 -0.65 10.25 11.73
N LEU A 51 -0.74 10.03 10.42
CA LEU A 51 0.17 10.61 9.43
C LEU A 51 0.01 12.14 9.35
N ARG A 52 -1.23 12.65 9.31
CA ARG A 52 -1.52 14.09 9.38
C ARG A 52 -0.92 14.71 10.64
N GLN A 53 -1.11 14.07 11.80
CA GLN A 53 -0.56 14.57 13.07
C GLN A 53 0.97 14.59 13.07
N ARG A 54 1.62 13.54 12.56
CA ARG A 54 3.09 13.49 12.45
C ARG A 54 3.63 14.60 11.55
N VAL A 55 2.98 14.85 10.41
CA VAL A 55 3.35 15.95 9.49
C VAL A 55 3.17 17.31 10.18
N GLN A 56 2.08 17.54 10.91
CA GLN A 56 1.87 18.78 11.66
C GLN A 56 2.96 18.99 12.74
N ASN A 57 3.37 17.92 13.41
CA ASN A 57 4.40 17.96 14.45
C ASN A 57 5.81 18.26 13.91
N LEU A 58 6.04 18.18 12.60
CA LEU A 58 7.31 18.59 12.00
C LEU A 58 7.58 20.09 12.16
N GLY A 59 6.55 20.90 12.43
CA GLY A 59 6.62 22.34 12.67
C GLY A 59 6.81 23.18 11.41
N ALA A 60 6.53 24.48 11.50
CA ALA A 60 6.69 25.44 10.40
C ALA A 60 8.17 25.78 10.08
N ALA A 61 9.13 25.26 10.85
CA ALA A 61 10.57 25.49 10.63
C ALA A 61 11.10 24.90 9.30
N SER A 62 10.29 24.10 8.60
CA SER A 62 10.59 23.59 7.25
C SER A 62 9.96 24.42 6.11
N ALA A 63 9.15 25.45 6.42
CA ALA A 63 8.55 26.33 5.43
C ALA A 63 9.52 27.42 4.91
N GLU A 64 10.74 27.50 5.45
CA GLU A 64 11.76 28.50 5.06
C GLU A 64 12.55 28.14 3.80
N SER A 65 12.36 26.96 3.23
CA SER A 65 12.96 26.61 1.96
C SER A 65 11.95 26.96 0.86
N GLY A 66 12.19 28.03 0.08
CA GLY A 66 11.40 28.40 -1.10
C GLY A 66 11.43 27.38 -2.25
N VAL A 67 11.52 26.09 -1.94
CA VAL A 67 11.54 24.97 -2.87
C VAL A 67 10.09 24.66 -3.25
N SER A 68 9.75 24.98 -4.50
CA SER A 68 8.45 24.63 -5.07
C SER A 68 8.32 23.11 -5.18
N THR A 69 7.14 22.60 -4.82
CA THR A 69 6.71 21.25 -5.22
C THR A 69 6.81 21.11 -6.74
N GLN A 70 7.28 19.95 -7.19
CA GLN A 70 7.32 19.58 -8.60
C GLN A 70 6.34 18.44 -8.86
N ILE A 71 5.63 18.51 -9.98
CA ILE A 71 4.74 17.44 -10.43
C ILE A 71 5.22 17.00 -11.81
N SER A 72 5.46 15.72 -11.99
CA SER A 72 5.90 15.15 -13.26
C SER A 72 5.22 13.81 -13.53
N VAL A 73 5.35 13.34 -14.76
CA VAL A 73 4.84 12.04 -15.21
C VAL A 73 6.01 11.22 -15.75
N VAL A 74 6.04 9.94 -15.41
CA VAL A 74 6.99 8.99 -15.97
C VAL A 74 6.26 7.74 -16.44
N HIS A 75 6.68 7.19 -17.58
CA HIS A 75 6.30 5.84 -17.98
C HIS A 75 7.36 4.87 -17.48
N ALA A 76 6.98 4.00 -16.54
CA ALA A 76 7.92 3.06 -15.95
C ALA A 76 7.24 1.75 -15.58
N ASP A 77 7.98 0.65 -15.78
CA ASP A 77 7.63 -0.61 -15.17
C ASP A 77 7.82 -0.51 -13.63
N ALA A 78 6.81 -0.93 -12.87
CA ALA A 78 6.80 -0.77 -11.43
C ALA A 78 7.92 -1.58 -10.74
N TYR A 79 8.33 -2.72 -11.30
CA TYR A 79 9.45 -3.50 -10.74
C TYR A 79 10.78 -2.79 -11.01
N GLN A 80 11.02 -2.32 -12.23
CA GLN A 80 12.24 -1.58 -12.59
C GLN A 80 12.31 -0.20 -11.96
N LEU A 81 11.19 0.45 -11.66
CA LEU A 81 11.16 1.74 -10.96
C LEU A 81 11.97 1.70 -9.65
N HIS A 82 11.91 0.59 -8.92
CA HIS A 82 12.61 0.43 -7.64
C HIS A 82 14.14 0.42 -7.78
N THR A 83 14.67 0.10 -8.96
CA THR A 83 16.12 0.04 -9.21
C THR A 83 16.70 1.38 -9.66
N GLN A 84 15.85 2.36 -9.98
CA GLN A 84 16.28 3.67 -10.46
C GLN A 84 17.03 4.45 -9.37
N ALA A 85 18.02 5.24 -9.78
CA ALA A 85 18.81 6.06 -8.86
C ALA A 85 17.93 7.06 -8.08
N GLN A 86 16.94 7.66 -8.75
CA GLN A 86 15.98 8.58 -8.14
C GLN A 86 15.09 7.91 -7.10
N ALA A 87 14.87 6.60 -7.21
CA ALA A 87 14.08 5.84 -6.24
C ALA A 87 14.83 5.56 -4.94
N LYS A 88 16.16 5.73 -4.89
CA LYS A 88 16.95 5.44 -3.69
C LYS A 88 16.55 6.36 -2.54
N GLY A 89 15.95 5.79 -1.49
CA GLY A 89 15.40 6.52 -0.36
C GLY A 89 14.07 7.23 -0.65
N ALA A 90 13.47 7.04 -1.83
CA ALA A 90 12.19 7.65 -2.19
C ALA A 90 11.00 6.85 -1.66
N VAL A 91 9.82 7.47 -1.72
CA VAL A 91 8.55 6.78 -1.49
C VAL A 91 7.99 6.23 -2.81
N ILE A 92 7.57 4.96 -2.80
CA ILE A 92 6.85 4.33 -3.92
C ILE A 92 5.49 3.84 -3.41
N GLN A 93 4.42 4.34 -4.00
CA GLN A 93 3.08 3.85 -3.75
C GLN A 93 2.87 2.53 -4.47
N ALA A 94 2.45 1.51 -3.73
CA ALA A 94 2.12 0.18 -4.24
C ALA A 94 0.63 -0.09 -4.10
N ALA A 95 -0.02 -0.45 -5.20
CA ALA A 95 -1.37 -1.00 -5.17
C ALA A 95 -1.34 -2.36 -4.44
N SER A 96 -2.20 -2.52 -3.45
CA SER A 96 -2.29 -3.72 -2.62
C SER A 96 -3.75 -3.95 -2.23
N GLN A 97 -4.05 -5.06 -1.57
CA GLN A 97 -5.35 -5.31 -0.94
C GLN A 97 -5.43 -4.72 0.47
N PHE A 98 -6.63 -4.71 1.08
CA PHE A 98 -6.80 -4.23 2.46
C PHE A 98 -6.11 -5.11 3.51
N ASN A 99 -5.64 -6.31 3.14
CA ASN A 99 -4.76 -7.14 3.97
C ASN A 99 -3.26 -6.90 3.69
N LEU A 100 -2.92 -5.91 2.86
CA LEU A 100 -1.56 -5.57 2.48
C LEU A 100 -0.83 -6.72 1.78
N LEU A 101 -1.54 -7.53 1.00
CA LEU A 101 -0.99 -8.59 0.15
C LEU A 101 -1.47 -8.39 -1.29
N GLU A 102 -0.87 -9.10 -2.25
CA GLU A 102 -1.16 -8.99 -3.68
C GLU A 102 -1.70 -10.31 -4.26
N MET A 103 -3.02 -10.50 -4.21
CA MET A 103 -3.68 -11.73 -4.68
C MET A 103 -4.41 -11.52 -6.00
N THR A 104 -4.36 -12.50 -6.92
CA THR A 104 -5.04 -12.39 -8.23
C THR A 104 -6.56 -12.49 -8.16
N SER A 105 -7.10 -13.05 -7.06
CA SER A 105 -8.52 -13.32 -6.89
C SER A 105 -8.88 -13.40 -5.41
N PRO A 106 -10.13 -13.10 -5.00
CA PRO A 106 -10.61 -13.29 -3.62
C PRO A 106 -10.65 -14.77 -3.18
N HIS A 107 -10.43 -15.72 -4.09
CA HIS A 107 -10.32 -17.15 -3.76
C HIS A 107 -8.90 -17.58 -3.38
N VAL A 108 -7.90 -16.77 -3.71
CA VAL A 108 -6.51 -17.00 -3.32
C VAL A 108 -6.36 -16.64 -1.86
N THR A 109 -5.69 -17.49 -1.08
CA THR A 109 -5.44 -17.24 0.34
C THR A 109 -3.96 -16.97 0.58
N PRO A 110 -3.59 -16.42 1.75
CA PRO A 110 -2.18 -16.31 2.13
C PRO A 110 -1.44 -17.66 2.04
N GLU A 111 -2.08 -18.78 2.37
CA GLU A 111 -1.44 -20.09 2.35
C GLU A 111 -0.99 -20.54 0.94
N ASP A 112 -1.49 -19.93 -0.13
CA ASP A 112 -1.06 -20.21 -1.51
C ASP A 112 0.35 -19.66 -1.88
N GLY A 113 0.98 -18.92 -0.97
CA GLY A 113 2.35 -18.42 -1.13
C GLY A 113 2.53 -17.23 -2.08
N VAL A 114 3.73 -16.66 -2.07
CA VAL A 114 4.11 -15.45 -2.82
C VAL A 114 4.86 -15.75 -4.12
N THR A 115 5.35 -16.97 -4.35
CA THR A 115 6.02 -17.36 -5.60
C THR A 115 5.15 -17.03 -6.81
N ARG A 116 3.83 -17.20 -6.67
CA ARG A 116 2.84 -16.93 -7.71
C ARG A 116 2.81 -15.48 -8.22
N TYR A 117 3.37 -14.51 -7.48
CA TYR A 117 3.40 -13.10 -7.88
C TYR A 117 4.10 -12.89 -9.22
N GLN A 118 5.02 -13.78 -9.61
CA GLN A 118 5.69 -13.74 -10.91
C GLN A 118 4.76 -13.95 -12.12
N HIS A 119 3.55 -14.47 -11.88
CA HIS A 119 2.55 -14.73 -12.93
C HIS A 119 1.48 -13.63 -12.99
N ASP A 120 1.52 -12.65 -12.08
CA ASP A 120 0.62 -11.51 -12.08
C ASP A 120 1.40 -10.26 -12.52
N TYR A 121 1.09 -9.79 -13.73
CA TYR A 121 1.75 -8.64 -14.34
C TYR A 121 1.11 -7.31 -13.92
N THR A 122 0.29 -7.25 -12.88
CA THR A 122 -0.21 -5.98 -12.32
C THR A 122 0.85 -5.25 -11.50
N GLN A 123 0.59 -3.99 -11.11
CA GLN A 123 1.60 -3.15 -10.46
C GLN A 123 1.94 -3.62 -9.03
N GLY A 124 0.94 -4.13 -8.29
CA GLY A 124 1.13 -4.60 -6.91
C GLY A 124 2.19 -5.69 -6.81
N PRO A 125 2.01 -6.85 -7.48
CA PRO A 125 2.99 -7.93 -7.49
C PRO A 125 4.36 -7.50 -7.97
N ALA A 126 4.44 -6.59 -8.95
CA ALA A 126 5.70 -6.01 -9.41
C ALA A 126 6.42 -5.24 -8.29
N CYS A 127 5.71 -4.36 -7.56
CA CYS A 127 6.27 -3.67 -6.39
C CYS A 127 6.66 -4.68 -5.28
N ALA A 128 5.82 -5.67 -5.02
CA ALA A 128 6.05 -6.67 -3.98
C ALA A 128 7.30 -7.52 -4.25
N MET A 129 7.50 -7.97 -5.50
CA MET A 129 8.70 -8.71 -5.90
C MET A 129 9.96 -7.83 -5.91
N ALA A 130 9.83 -6.53 -6.16
CA ALA A 130 10.97 -5.62 -6.19
C ALA A 130 11.59 -5.39 -4.81
N ALA A 131 10.76 -5.39 -3.75
CA ALA A 131 11.18 -5.32 -2.35
C ALA A 131 10.81 -6.62 -1.62
N GLY A 132 11.46 -7.71 -2.01
CA GLY A 132 11.19 -9.05 -1.50
C GLY A 132 11.19 -9.18 0.03
N PRO A 133 12.13 -8.57 0.79
CA PRO A 133 12.15 -8.64 2.25
C PRO A 133 10.87 -8.11 2.89
N ALA A 134 10.38 -6.95 2.43
CA ALA A 134 9.11 -6.38 2.88
C ALA A 134 7.92 -7.29 2.58
N THR A 135 7.91 -7.95 1.42
CA THR A 135 6.87 -8.92 1.06
C THR A 135 6.91 -10.17 1.95
N LEU A 136 8.08 -10.77 2.15
CA LEU A 136 8.23 -11.92 3.05
C LEU A 136 7.74 -11.60 4.46
N PHE A 137 8.04 -10.40 4.96
CA PHE A 137 7.56 -9.98 6.28
C PHE A 137 6.04 -9.79 6.32
N ARG A 138 5.42 -9.04 5.39
CA ARG A 138 3.96 -8.84 5.37
C ARG A 138 3.20 -10.15 5.26
N TYR A 139 3.82 -11.18 4.67
CA TYR A 139 3.20 -12.48 4.45
C TYR A 139 3.42 -13.44 5.62
N TYR A 140 4.68 -13.65 6.02
CA TYR A 140 5.10 -14.68 6.98
C TYR A 140 5.55 -14.13 8.33
N GLY A 141 5.99 -12.87 8.42
CA GLY A 141 6.63 -12.30 9.61
C GLY A 141 5.76 -11.39 10.46
N ILE A 142 4.77 -10.72 9.85
CA ILE A 142 3.88 -9.76 10.51
C ILE A 142 3.11 -10.42 11.65
N LEU A 143 2.88 -9.70 12.75
CA LEU A 143 2.01 -10.18 13.81
C LEU A 143 0.56 -9.75 13.54
N VAL A 144 -0.33 -10.74 13.43
CA VAL A 144 -1.78 -10.55 13.40
C VAL A 144 -2.36 -11.33 14.57
N ASP A 145 -3.12 -10.66 15.44
CA ASP A 145 -3.67 -11.20 16.69
C ASP A 145 -2.65 -12.03 17.51
N GLY A 146 -1.43 -11.49 17.63
CA GLY A 146 -0.33 -12.10 18.40
C GLY A 146 0.35 -13.29 17.73
N ARG A 147 -0.02 -13.67 16.50
CA ARG A 147 0.59 -14.77 15.75
C ARG A 147 1.29 -14.28 14.49
N LYS A 148 2.43 -14.90 14.16
CA LYS A 148 3.20 -14.57 12.96
C LYS A 148 2.49 -15.02 11.69
N GLY A 149 2.57 -14.17 10.67
CA GLY A 149 2.04 -14.38 9.34
C GLY A 149 0.51 -14.25 9.25
N GLN A 150 0.07 -13.98 8.02
CA GLN A 150 -1.34 -13.90 7.67
C GLN A 150 -1.83 -15.25 7.14
N THR A 151 -3.04 -15.66 7.51
CA THR A 151 -3.70 -16.90 7.04
C THR A 151 -5.09 -16.57 6.51
N SER A 152 -5.74 -17.49 5.81
CA SER A 152 -7.13 -17.37 5.33
C SER A 152 -8.12 -16.94 6.44
N THR A 153 -7.84 -17.32 7.68
CA THR A 153 -8.68 -17.05 8.86
C THR A 153 -8.21 -15.86 9.70
N ARG A 154 -7.03 -15.29 9.42
CA ARG A 154 -6.44 -14.22 10.24
C ARG A 154 -5.59 -13.29 9.37
N GLN A 155 -6.13 -12.12 9.08
CA GLN A 155 -5.52 -11.16 8.16
C GLN A 155 -5.61 -9.75 8.73
N VAL A 156 -4.66 -8.92 8.30
CA VAL A 156 -4.77 -7.48 8.42
C VAL A 156 -6.03 -7.02 7.68
N ASN A 157 -6.66 -5.97 8.20
CA ASN A 157 -7.73 -5.26 7.51
C ASN A 157 -7.57 -3.75 7.75
N THR A 158 -6.98 -3.06 6.78
CA THR A 158 -6.76 -1.61 6.87
C THR A 158 -8.03 -0.77 6.69
N LEU A 159 -9.15 -1.40 6.33
CA LEU A 159 -10.47 -0.76 6.21
C LEU A 159 -11.31 -0.89 7.51
N ALA A 160 -10.85 -1.68 8.48
CA ALA A 160 -11.64 -2.10 9.64
C ALA A 160 -12.23 -0.93 10.47
N ASP A 161 -11.39 0.06 10.81
CA ASP A 161 -11.82 1.20 11.64
C ASP A 161 -12.81 2.11 10.91
N LEU A 162 -12.63 2.27 9.59
CA LEU A 162 -13.57 3.00 8.74
C LEU A 162 -14.91 2.27 8.64
N ILE A 163 -14.92 0.94 8.40
CA ILE A 163 -16.17 0.14 8.40
C ILE A 163 -16.89 0.25 9.74
N LYS A 164 -16.16 0.14 10.85
CA LYS A 164 -16.72 0.26 12.20
C LYS A 164 -17.38 1.62 12.41
N ALA A 165 -16.73 2.72 12.00
CA ALA A 165 -17.28 4.06 12.13
C ALA A 165 -18.45 4.34 11.19
N LEU A 166 -18.46 3.73 10.00
CA LEU A 166 -19.60 3.72 9.10
C LEU A 166 -20.77 2.93 9.68
N GLY A 167 -20.56 1.98 10.59
CA GLY A 167 -21.63 1.32 11.35
C GLY A 167 -22.70 0.67 10.48
N ILE A 168 -22.33 0.25 9.27
CA ILE A 168 -23.21 -0.45 8.32
C ILE A 168 -22.71 -1.89 8.23
N ALA A 169 -23.57 -2.83 8.61
CA ALA A 169 -23.27 -4.24 8.48
C ALA A 169 -23.30 -4.68 6.99
N GLY A 170 -22.58 -5.76 6.67
CA GLY A 170 -22.65 -6.39 5.36
C GLY A 170 -21.45 -6.16 4.44
N ILE A 171 -20.48 -5.34 4.84
CA ILE A 171 -19.16 -5.31 4.18
C ILE A 171 -18.37 -6.54 4.65
N GLN A 172 -18.17 -7.51 3.77
CA GLN A 172 -17.47 -8.75 4.08
C GLN A 172 -16.06 -8.72 3.51
N MET A 173 -15.05 -8.91 4.37
CA MET A 173 -13.67 -9.07 3.90
C MET A 173 -13.44 -10.51 3.45
N ARG A 174 -12.90 -10.68 2.25
CA ARG A 174 -12.52 -11.97 1.70
C ARG A 174 -11.12 -11.88 1.11
N ASN A 175 -10.12 -12.39 1.82
CA ASN A 175 -8.72 -12.38 1.39
C ASN A 175 -8.21 -10.98 0.96
N GLY A 176 -8.54 -9.96 1.75
CA GLY A 176 -8.19 -8.56 1.46
C GLY A 176 -9.14 -7.80 0.52
N TYR A 177 -10.14 -8.47 -0.05
CA TYR A 177 -11.18 -7.86 -0.88
C TYR A 177 -12.40 -7.46 -0.05
N ALA A 178 -12.85 -6.21 -0.16
CA ALA A 178 -14.12 -5.77 0.39
C ALA A 178 -15.27 -6.18 -0.54
N MET A 179 -16.06 -7.16 -0.10
CA MET A 179 -17.25 -7.66 -0.80
C MET A 179 -18.49 -6.94 -0.27
N ILE A 180 -19.22 -6.27 -1.16
CA ILE A 180 -20.29 -5.33 -0.82
C ILE A 180 -21.46 -5.51 -1.80
N SER A 181 -22.67 -5.70 -1.27
CA SER A 181 -23.89 -5.80 -2.08
C SER A 181 -24.45 -4.41 -2.42
N SER A 182 -25.36 -4.36 -3.39
CA SER A 182 -26.06 -3.14 -3.79
C SER A 182 -26.86 -2.51 -2.63
N GLU A 183 -27.46 -3.32 -1.75
CA GLU A 183 -28.19 -2.87 -0.57
C GLU A 183 -27.26 -2.15 0.41
N VAL A 184 -26.08 -2.73 0.66
CA VAL A 184 -25.06 -2.14 1.54
C VAL A 184 -24.51 -0.84 0.94
N LEU A 185 -24.28 -0.79 -0.38
CA LEU A 185 -23.86 0.44 -1.07
C LEU A 185 -24.91 1.55 -0.97
N ARG A 186 -26.20 1.23 -1.13
CA ARG A 186 -27.28 2.22 -0.95
C ARG A 186 -27.31 2.77 0.48
N ALA A 187 -27.14 1.90 1.49
CA ALA A 187 -27.07 2.32 2.89
C ALA A 187 -25.83 3.20 3.16
N LEU A 188 -24.68 2.86 2.57
CA LEU A 188 -23.45 3.66 2.64
C LEU A 188 -23.67 5.05 2.03
N ASN A 189 -24.31 5.12 0.87
CA ASN A 189 -24.57 6.38 0.19
C ASN A 189 -25.51 7.28 0.98
N GLN A 190 -26.59 6.74 1.54
CA GLN A 190 -27.48 7.50 2.42
C GLN A 190 -26.72 8.07 3.62
N LYS A 191 -25.88 7.24 4.27
CA LYS A 191 -25.08 7.70 5.41
C LYS A 191 -24.06 8.77 5.01
N LEU A 192 -23.37 8.59 3.90
CA LEU A 192 -22.37 9.54 3.41
C LEU A 192 -22.99 10.87 2.93
N GLN A 193 -24.24 10.85 2.47
CA GLN A 193 -24.99 12.07 2.13
C GLN A 193 -25.43 12.86 3.36
N MET A 194 -25.67 12.19 4.49
CA MET A 194 -26.11 12.84 5.74
C MET A 194 -24.96 13.44 6.56
N VAL A 195 -23.71 13.06 6.31
CA VAL A 195 -22.56 13.61 7.04
C VAL A 195 -22.07 14.91 6.40
N ASN A 196 -21.71 15.88 7.23
CA ASN A 196 -21.09 17.12 6.75
C ASN A 196 -19.61 16.89 6.34
N ALA A 197 -19.00 17.91 5.73
CA ALA A 197 -17.62 17.85 5.27
C ALA A 197 -16.62 17.48 6.38
N ALA A 198 -16.77 18.07 7.58
CA ALA A 198 -15.89 17.78 8.72
C ALA A 198 -15.96 16.30 9.13
N ARG A 199 -17.17 15.73 9.18
CA ARG A 199 -17.37 14.32 9.51
C ARG A 199 -16.86 13.40 8.39
N ARG A 200 -16.98 13.80 7.13
CA ARG A 200 -16.37 13.08 6.01
C ARG A 200 -14.84 13.03 6.14
N GLU A 201 -14.20 14.13 6.53
CA GLU A 201 -12.75 14.15 6.81
C GLU A 201 -12.36 13.26 7.99
N GLN A 202 -13.17 13.20 9.04
CA GLN A 202 -12.97 12.28 10.15
C GLN A 202 -13.06 10.81 9.71
N LEU A 203 -13.99 10.47 8.82
CA LEU A 203 -14.10 9.12 8.26
C LEU A 203 -12.85 8.77 7.44
N LYS A 204 -12.41 9.65 6.53
CA LYS A 204 -11.16 9.45 5.78
C LYS A 204 -9.97 9.21 6.69
N ALA A 205 -9.88 9.97 7.78
CA ALA A 205 -8.78 9.90 8.74
C ALA A 205 -8.62 8.50 9.40
N LEU A 206 -9.67 7.67 9.38
CA LEU A 206 -9.66 6.32 9.93
C LEU A 206 -9.07 5.26 9.00
N LEU A 207 -8.95 5.55 7.69
CA LEU A 207 -8.35 4.60 6.76
C LEU A 207 -6.88 4.40 7.11
N LYS A 208 -6.44 3.14 7.15
CA LYS A 208 -5.03 2.78 7.34
C LYS A 208 -4.36 2.42 6.02
N VAL A 209 -3.05 2.64 5.98
CA VAL A 209 -2.16 2.14 4.93
C VAL A 209 -1.02 1.35 5.58
N GLY A 210 -0.45 0.40 4.84
CA GLY A 210 0.80 -0.24 5.25
C GLY A 210 1.96 0.62 4.81
N VAL A 211 2.92 0.89 5.71
CA VAL A 211 4.14 1.61 5.36
C VAL A 211 5.35 0.75 5.72
N HIS A 212 6.20 0.48 4.74
CA HIS A 212 7.47 -0.22 4.94
C HIS A 212 8.61 0.74 4.64
N TRP A 213 9.17 1.32 5.70
CA TRP A 213 10.23 2.31 5.65
C TRP A 213 11.57 1.65 5.35
N ASN A 214 12.32 2.20 4.39
CA ASN A 214 13.72 1.85 4.11
C ASN A 214 13.97 0.34 3.88
N THR A 215 13.05 -0.37 3.23
CA THR A 215 13.26 -1.78 2.86
C THR A 215 14.28 -1.89 1.72
N GLN A 216 15.13 -2.91 1.77
CA GLN A 216 16.05 -3.22 0.68
C GLN A 216 15.31 -3.62 -0.58
N VAL A 217 15.77 -3.09 -1.72
CA VAL A 217 15.33 -3.50 -3.05
C VAL A 217 16.15 -4.72 -3.47
N THR A 218 15.44 -5.81 -3.77
CA THR A 218 16.01 -7.08 -4.25
C THR A 218 15.70 -7.34 -5.72
N ALA A 219 15.13 -6.35 -6.41
CA ALA A 219 14.90 -6.39 -7.84
C ALA A 219 16.21 -6.60 -8.61
N LYS A 220 16.15 -7.37 -9.70
CA LYS A 220 17.30 -7.60 -10.57
C LYS A 220 17.84 -6.27 -11.10
N GLY A 221 19.14 -6.01 -10.87
CA GLY A 221 19.80 -4.78 -11.28
C GLY A 221 19.85 -3.69 -10.21
N ALA A 222 19.23 -3.89 -9.05
CA ALA A 222 19.33 -2.97 -7.93
C ALA A 222 20.77 -2.91 -7.38
N ALA A 223 21.21 -1.70 -7.01
CA ALA A 223 22.43 -1.52 -6.22
C ALA A 223 22.28 -2.20 -4.84
N ARG A 224 23.38 -2.65 -4.25
CA ARG A 224 23.34 -3.38 -2.96
C ARG A 224 22.72 -2.57 -1.83
N ASP A 225 22.94 -1.27 -1.83
CA ASP A 225 22.45 -0.32 -0.85
C ASP A 225 21.17 0.41 -1.30
N GLN A 226 20.51 -0.08 -2.35
CA GLN A 226 19.24 0.45 -2.81
C GLN A 226 18.15 0.12 -1.79
N LYS A 227 17.55 1.15 -1.21
CA LYS A 227 16.41 1.05 -0.29
C LYS A 227 15.31 2.00 -0.72
N VAL A 228 14.06 1.64 -0.42
CA VAL A 228 12.89 2.48 -0.70
C VAL A 228 11.93 2.43 0.48
N THR A 229 11.03 3.40 0.55
CA THR A 229 9.84 3.32 1.39
C THR A 229 8.64 2.93 0.54
N GLN A 230 7.98 1.81 0.85
CA GLN A 230 6.75 1.41 0.15
C GLN A 230 5.52 1.80 0.97
N VAL A 231 4.53 2.40 0.30
CA VAL A 231 3.20 2.67 0.88
C VAL A 231 2.17 1.79 0.17
N PHE A 232 1.61 0.84 0.91
CA PHE A 232 0.62 -0.11 0.42
C PHE A 232 -0.79 0.43 0.62
N CYS A 233 -1.45 0.73 -0.49
CA CYS A 233 -2.79 1.29 -0.54
C CYS A 233 -3.75 0.37 -1.28
N SER A 234 -4.99 0.26 -0.79
CA SER A 234 -6.06 -0.49 -1.45
C SER A 234 -7.20 0.43 -1.83
N ALA A 235 -7.55 0.40 -3.12
CA ALA A 235 -8.85 0.91 -3.57
C ALA A 235 -9.96 -0.12 -3.29
N LEU A 236 -11.21 0.24 -3.52
CA LEU A 236 -12.32 -0.72 -3.48
C LEU A 236 -12.30 -1.62 -4.72
N PRO A 237 -12.52 -2.94 -4.58
CA PRO A 237 -12.45 -3.89 -5.68
C PRO A 237 -13.79 -3.97 -6.43
N ILE A 238 -14.19 -2.88 -7.08
CA ILE A 238 -15.46 -2.76 -7.83
C ILE A 238 -15.59 -3.91 -8.83
N ALA A 239 -14.52 -4.19 -9.57
CA ALA A 239 -14.51 -5.20 -10.60
C ALA A 239 -14.54 -6.66 -10.08
N TYR A 240 -14.53 -6.88 -8.78
CA TYR A 240 -14.68 -8.19 -8.14
C TYR A 240 -16.03 -8.38 -7.45
N ASN A 241 -16.87 -7.35 -7.40
CA ASN A 241 -18.21 -7.41 -6.81
C ASN A 241 -19.28 -7.70 -7.86
N GLN A 242 -20.48 -8.11 -7.45
CA GLN A 242 -21.58 -8.30 -8.41
C GLN A 242 -22.14 -6.95 -8.88
N GLU A 243 -22.26 -5.98 -7.98
CA GLU A 243 -22.69 -4.61 -8.30
C GLU A 243 -21.58 -3.85 -9.03
N ARG A 244 -21.91 -3.28 -10.20
CA ARG A 244 -20.99 -2.56 -11.09
C ARG A 244 -21.39 -1.11 -11.36
N SER A 245 -22.51 -0.63 -10.82
CA SER A 245 -22.94 0.76 -10.94
C SER A 245 -21.91 1.70 -10.34
N THR A 246 -21.27 2.47 -11.20
CA THR A 246 -20.26 3.45 -10.78
C THR A 246 -20.87 4.50 -9.84
N GLU A 247 -22.15 4.83 -10.01
CA GLU A 247 -22.89 5.79 -9.20
C GLU A 247 -23.05 5.29 -7.76
N LEU A 248 -23.34 3.99 -7.57
CA LEU A 248 -23.45 3.41 -6.24
C LEU A 248 -22.10 3.34 -5.53
N TRP A 249 -21.02 3.07 -6.25
CA TRP A 249 -19.67 2.97 -5.68
C TRP A 249 -19.01 4.32 -5.41
N ALA A 250 -19.32 5.34 -6.21
CA ALA A 250 -18.58 6.60 -6.24
C ALA A 250 -18.34 7.24 -4.86
N PRO A 251 -19.34 7.39 -3.97
CA PRO A 251 -19.13 8.09 -2.70
C PRO A 251 -18.12 7.37 -1.79
N PHE A 252 -18.19 6.04 -1.71
CA PHE A 252 -17.29 5.27 -0.86
C PHE A 252 -15.91 5.06 -1.51
N ALA A 253 -15.87 4.79 -2.81
CA ALA A 253 -14.63 4.59 -3.54
C ALA A 253 -13.75 5.85 -3.55
N GLN A 254 -14.34 7.02 -3.82
CA GLN A 254 -13.61 8.28 -3.81
C GLN A 254 -13.10 8.63 -2.40
N LEU A 255 -13.89 8.37 -1.35
CA LEU A 255 -13.46 8.56 0.04
C LEU A 255 -12.20 7.74 0.36
N VAL A 256 -12.17 6.47 -0.05
CA VAL A 256 -11.02 5.58 0.13
C VAL A 256 -9.82 6.04 -0.70
N LEU A 257 -10.01 6.37 -1.98
CA LEU A 257 -8.94 6.84 -2.86
C LEU A 257 -8.30 8.13 -2.35
N GLU A 258 -9.10 9.13 -1.97
CA GLU A 258 -8.61 10.38 -1.38
C GLU A 258 -7.74 10.11 -0.17
N ALA A 259 -8.18 9.23 0.74
CA ALA A 259 -7.43 8.91 1.94
C ALA A 259 -6.13 8.16 1.64
N CYS A 260 -6.10 7.27 0.63
CA CYS A 260 -4.88 6.58 0.19
C CYS A 260 -3.81 7.54 -0.36
N TYR A 261 -4.19 8.45 -1.26
CA TYR A 261 -3.24 9.39 -1.85
C TYR A 261 -2.73 10.41 -0.83
N GLU A 262 -3.62 10.94 0.02
CA GLU A 262 -3.22 11.85 1.09
C GLU A 262 -2.28 11.18 2.09
N ALA A 263 -2.57 9.94 2.51
CA ALA A 263 -1.69 9.18 3.39
C ALA A 263 -0.31 8.96 2.76
N THR A 264 -0.27 8.67 1.45
CA THR A 264 0.99 8.49 0.71
C THR A 264 1.82 9.76 0.68
N LEU A 265 1.20 10.92 0.44
CA LEU A 265 1.90 12.21 0.42
C LEU A 265 2.37 12.62 1.82
N CYS A 266 1.59 12.35 2.88
CA CYS A 266 2.06 12.54 4.25
C CYS A 266 3.29 11.67 4.57
N VAL A 267 3.30 10.39 4.14
CA VAL A 267 4.50 9.53 4.23
C VAL A 267 5.65 10.13 3.44
N GLY A 268 5.39 10.68 2.24
CA GLY A 268 6.36 11.42 1.44
C GLY A 268 7.07 12.52 2.22
N VAL A 269 6.31 13.39 2.88
CA VAL A 269 6.84 14.51 3.66
C VAL A 269 7.73 14.00 4.80
N LEU A 270 7.26 12.98 5.53
CA LEU A 270 8.02 12.37 6.64
C LEU A 270 9.30 11.70 6.12
N ASN A 271 9.20 10.94 5.03
CA ASN A 271 10.31 10.23 4.41
C ASN A 271 11.37 11.18 3.88
N ALA A 272 10.98 12.28 3.22
CA ALA A 272 11.91 13.27 2.69
C ALA A 272 12.72 13.93 3.81
N ARG A 273 12.13 14.12 5.00
CA ARG A 273 12.85 14.62 6.18
C ARG A 273 13.87 13.61 6.72
N GLU A 274 13.55 12.32 6.69
CA GLU A 274 14.45 11.26 7.18
C GLU A 274 15.58 10.93 6.18
N THR A 275 15.29 10.96 4.88
CA THR A 275 16.19 10.45 3.83
C THR A 275 16.85 11.54 2.98
N GLY A 276 16.30 12.76 3.00
CA GLY A 276 16.68 13.85 2.10
C GLY A 276 16.17 13.69 0.66
N ASN A 277 15.47 12.60 0.32
CA ASN A 277 14.93 12.40 -1.02
C ASN A 277 13.48 12.89 -1.12
N PRO A 278 13.18 13.92 -1.96
CA PRO A 278 11.84 14.49 -2.07
C PRO A 278 10.91 13.68 -2.99
N HIS A 279 11.37 12.62 -3.65
CA HIS A 279 10.56 11.91 -4.65
C HIS A 279 9.49 11.04 -4.02
N VAL A 280 8.26 11.18 -4.53
CA VAL A 280 7.13 10.32 -4.23
C VAL A 280 6.54 9.82 -5.54
N PHE A 281 6.68 8.53 -5.79
CA PHE A 281 6.14 7.88 -6.99
C PHE A 281 4.72 7.39 -6.71
N LEU A 282 3.74 8.06 -7.30
CA LEU A 282 2.32 7.71 -7.19
C LEU A 282 1.93 6.77 -8.32
N THR A 283 1.32 5.65 -7.97
CA THR A 283 0.74 4.70 -8.93
C THR A 283 -0.77 4.92 -9.02
N ARG A 284 -1.40 4.48 -10.12
CA ARG A 284 -2.87 4.59 -10.26
C ARG A 284 -3.59 3.47 -9.50
N VAL A 285 -3.61 3.57 -8.17
CA VAL A 285 -4.24 2.58 -7.28
C VAL A 285 -5.70 2.37 -7.66
N GLY A 286 -6.08 1.12 -7.91
CA GLY A 286 -7.45 0.73 -8.24
C GLY A 286 -7.86 0.84 -9.71
N GLY A 287 -7.06 1.50 -10.56
CA GLY A 287 -7.43 1.80 -11.96
C GLY A 287 -7.28 0.63 -12.93
N GLY A 288 -6.64 -0.47 -12.52
CA GLY A 288 -6.50 -1.69 -13.30
C GLY A 288 -7.63 -2.69 -13.02
N VAL A 289 -7.24 -3.88 -12.56
CA VAL A 289 -8.16 -5.00 -12.32
C VAL A 289 -9.24 -4.73 -11.26
N PHE A 290 -9.11 -3.68 -10.45
CA PHE A 290 -10.12 -3.27 -9.46
C PHE A 290 -11.25 -2.42 -10.07
N GLY A 291 -11.06 -1.87 -11.27
CA GLY A 291 -12.11 -1.18 -12.03
C GLY A 291 -12.54 0.18 -11.48
N ASN A 292 -11.67 0.90 -10.76
CA ASN A 292 -11.98 2.27 -10.35
C ASN A 292 -11.82 3.21 -11.56
N PRO A 293 -12.82 4.06 -11.87
CA PRO A 293 -12.73 5.05 -12.94
C PRO A 293 -11.50 5.96 -12.82
N ALA A 294 -10.84 6.19 -13.94
CA ALA A 294 -9.64 7.03 -14.03
C ALA A 294 -9.86 8.43 -13.43
N ALA A 295 -11.00 9.06 -13.74
CA ALA A 295 -11.35 10.39 -13.23
C ALA A 295 -11.43 10.47 -11.70
N TRP A 296 -11.83 9.39 -11.01
CA TRP A 296 -11.86 9.37 -9.55
C TRP A 296 -10.46 9.32 -8.95
N ILE A 297 -9.56 8.60 -9.62
CA ILE A 297 -8.16 8.50 -9.22
C ILE A 297 -7.46 9.84 -9.42
N ASP A 298 -7.63 10.46 -10.59
CA ASP A 298 -7.04 11.76 -10.91
C ASP A 298 -7.52 12.82 -9.91
N HIS A 299 -8.83 12.90 -9.68
CA HIS A 299 -9.40 13.82 -8.71
C HIS A 299 -8.86 13.59 -7.28
N ALA A 300 -8.70 12.34 -6.86
CA ALA A 300 -8.16 12.03 -5.54
C ALA A 300 -6.69 12.42 -5.40
N ILE A 301 -5.88 12.32 -6.46
CA ILE A 301 -4.50 12.79 -6.47
C ILE A 301 -4.45 14.32 -6.39
N ASP A 302 -5.24 15.01 -7.23
CA ASP A 302 -5.29 16.48 -7.24
C ASP A 302 -5.68 17.02 -5.85
N LEU A 303 -6.73 16.46 -5.24
CA LEU A 303 -7.14 16.83 -3.88
C LEU A 303 -6.04 16.55 -2.84
N ALA A 304 -5.31 15.44 -2.96
CA ALA A 304 -4.25 15.11 -2.03
C ALA A 304 -3.07 16.09 -2.16
N VAL A 305 -2.72 16.50 -3.38
CA VAL A 305 -1.69 17.49 -3.68
C VAL A 305 -2.09 18.87 -3.14
N GLU A 306 -3.34 19.29 -3.34
CA GLU A 306 -3.85 20.58 -2.85
C GLU A 306 -3.88 20.68 -1.32
N ARG A 307 -4.16 19.57 -0.64
CA ARG A 307 -4.42 19.55 0.81
C ARG A 307 -3.21 19.23 1.65
N THR A 308 -2.26 18.51 1.10
CA THR A 308 -1.05 18.15 1.84
C THR A 308 -0.07 19.31 1.75
N ASN A 309 0.49 19.74 2.88
CA ASN A 309 1.64 20.64 2.83
C ASN A 309 2.85 19.84 2.31
N LEU A 310 3.08 19.91 0.99
CA LEU A 310 4.05 19.08 0.30
C LEU A 310 5.50 19.47 0.58
N ASN A 311 5.80 20.59 1.25
CA ASN A 311 7.16 20.93 1.70
C ASN A 311 8.27 20.66 0.66
N GLY A 312 8.05 21.00 -0.62
CA GLY A 312 9.04 20.81 -1.70
C GLY A 312 9.17 19.38 -2.26
N LEU A 313 8.21 18.49 -2.00
CA LEU A 313 8.19 17.15 -2.61
C LEU A 313 8.17 17.19 -4.15
N HIS A 314 8.75 16.16 -4.76
CA HIS A 314 8.67 15.88 -6.19
C HIS A 314 7.67 14.72 -6.39
N VAL A 315 6.44 15.06 -6.74
CA VAL A 315 5.37 14.09 -6.96
C VAL A 315 5.45 13.58 -8.40
N VAL A 316 5.73 12.29 -8.57
CA VAL A 316 5.92 11.65 -9.86
C VAL A 316 4.77 10.68 -10.12
N HIS A 317 3.94 10.97 -11.11
CA HIS A 317 2.87 10.07 -11.53
C HIS A 317 3.46 8.96 -12.41
N VAL A 318 3.35 7.72 -11.95
CA VAL A 318 3.83 6.54 -12.66
C VAL A 318 2.73 5.99 -13.54
N GLN A 319 2.95 6.06 -14.84
CA GLN A 319 2.08 5.48 -15.87
C GLN A 319 2.72 4.21 -16.43
N ARG A 320 1.87 3.31 -16.93
CA ARG A 320 2.28 2.14 -17.70
C ARG A 320 2.30 2.44 -19.18
#